data_AF-A0A7F8R0A8-F1
#
_entry.id   AF-A0A7F8R0A8-F1
#
_cell.length_a   1.000
_cell.length_b   1.000
_cell.length_c   1.000
_cell.angle_alpha   90.00
_cell.angle_beta   90.00
_cell.angle_gamma   90.00
#
_symmetry.space_group_name_H-M   'P 1'
#
loop_
_entity.id
_entity.type
_entity.pdbx_description
1 polymer ?
#
loop_
_entity_poly.entity_id
_entity_poly.type
_entity_poly.pdbx_seq_one_letter_code
_entity_poly.pdbx_strand_id
1 'polypeptide(L)'
;MSRYLMALTVTTLIGVAVGGFVLWKGIRRRRTKASSDRGQQRQHPQHPQHPQHPQHPQQQAPGRRELPPPEEVRLRARAPGASWEERILRAEVVTVSQEAEWDHIEPLLRSELEDFPVLGIDCEWLYLCSVSFANEHCLLGGLGRKNVIPHEYRKHFPIEMKDHNSHDVLLLCTSCHAISNYYDNHLKQQLAREFQAPIGSEEGLRLLEDPERRQVRSGARALLNAESLPAHRKEELLQALREFYNTDTVTDEMLQEAAGLETRISNENYVPHGLRVVRCHSRGGLRSLMQLESRWRQHFLDSMQPRHLPQQWSVDHNHQKLLRRYGEDLPIKLS
;
A
#
# COMPACT_ATOMS: atom_id res chain seq x y z
N MET A 1 30.26 -31.86 29.29
CA MET A 1 29.54 -30.90 28.42
C MET A 1 28.14 -31.33 27.97
N SER A 2 27.66 -32.56 28.24
CA SER A 2 26.37 -33.02 27.68
C SER A 2 25.11 -32.80 28.56
N ARG A 3 25.25 -32.57 29.87
CA ARG A 3 24.08 -32.46 30.78
C ARG A 3 23.44 -31.06 30.87
N TYR A 4 24.21 -29.99 30.65
CA TYR A 4 23.69 -28.62 30.71
C TYR A 4 22.96 -28.18 29.43
N LEU A 5 23.34 -28.73 28.27
CA LEU A 5 22.71 -28.38 26.99
C LEU A 5 21.30 -28.97 26.86
N MET A 6 21.04 -30.13 27.46
CA MET A 6 19.71 -30.77 27.48
C MET A 6 18.73 -30.08 28.44
N ALA A 7 19.22 -29.42 29.50
CA ALA A 7 18.36 -28.69 30.43
C ALA A 7 17.86 -27.36 29.83
N LEU A 8 18.67 -26.72 28.98
CA LEU A 8 18.34 -25.47 28.30
C LEU A 8 17.32 -25.65 27.16
N THR A 9 17.31 -26.81 26.50
CA THR A 9 16.35 -27.11 25.42
C THR A 9 14.97 -27.52 25.95
N VAL A 10 14.90 -28.18 27.12
CA VAL A 10 13.61 -28.59 27.73
C VAL A 10 12.88 -27.40 28.36
N THR A 11 13.60 -26.44 28.94
CA THR A 11 13.02 -25.24 29.57
C THR A 11 12.47 -24.23 28.56
N THR A 12 13.09 -24.11 27.38
CA THR A 12 12.60 -23.26 26.30
C THR A 12 11.35 -23.83 25.62
N LEU A 13 11.25 -25.15 25.46
CA LEU A 13 10.08 -25.78 24.85
C LEU A 13 8.82 -25.73 25.75
N ILE A 14 8.98 -25.81 27.07
CA ILE A 14 7.85 -25.69 28.02
C ILE A 14 7.34 -24.24 28.08
N GLY A 15 8.23 -23.24 28.01
CA GLY A 15 7.86 -21.82 28.00
C GLY A 15 7.01 -21.41 26.79
N VAL A 16 7.31 -21.94 25.60
CA VAL A 16 6.55 -21.67 24.37
C VAL A 16 5.18 -22.35 24.39
N ALA A 17 5.09 -23.57 24.93
CA ALA A 17 3.83 -24.32 25.03
C ALA A 17 2.84 -23.67 26.02
N VAL A 18 3.32 -23.18 27.17
CA VAL A 18 2.48 -22.48 28.16
C VAL A 18 2.03 -21.10 27.65
N GLY A 19 2.93 -20.34 27.01
CA GLY A 19 2.61 -19.05 26.39
C GLY A 19 1.56 -19.15 25.28
N GLY A 20 1.66 -20.17 24.42
CA GLY A 20 0.68 -20.43 23.36
C GLY A 20 -0.71 -20.83 23.88
N PHE A 21 -0.78 -21.58 24.98
CA PHE A 21 -2.04 -22.03 25.56
C PHE A 21 -2.84 -20.88 26.21
N VAL A 22 -2.15 -19.90 26.82
CA VAL A 22 -2.78 -18.71 27.43
C VAL A 22 -3.31 -17.75 26.36
N LEU A 23 -2.55 -17.52 25.29
CA LEU A 23 -2.99 -16.76 24.10
C LEU A 23 -4.22 -17.40 23.44
N TRP A 24 -4.23 -18.73 23.29
CA TRP A 24 -5.36 -19.47 22.71
C TRP A 24 -6.64 -19.39 23.57
N LYS A 25 -6.54 -19.48 24.90
CA LYS A 25 -7.69 -19.28 25.80
C LYS A 25 -8.24 -17.85 25.75
N GLY A 26 -7.37 -16.84 25.63
CA GLY A 26 -7.76 -15.44 25.46
C GLY A 26 -8.54 -15.17 24.17
N ILE A 27 -8.12 -15.78 23.05
CA ILE A 27 -8.78 -15.64 21.74
C ILE A 27 -10.11 -16.41 21.72
N ARG A 28 -10.18 -17.62 22.31
CA ARG A 28 -11.39 -18.43 22.36
C ARG A 28 -12.53 -17.77 23.15
N ARG A 29 -12.23 -17.09 24.27
CA ARG A 29 -13.23 -16.35 25.07
C ARG A 29 -13.83 -15.15 24.33
N ARG A 30 -13.06 -14.48 23.46
CA ARG A 30 -13.58 -13.37 22.62
C ARG A 30 -14.52 -13.86 21.53
N ARG A 31 -14.24 -15.03 20.93
CA ARG A 31 -15.07 -15.60 19.85
C ARG A 31 -16.45 -16.06 20.32
N THR A 32 -16.57 -16.56 21.55
CA THR A 32 -17.86 -16.95 22.15
C THR A 32 -18.73 -15.75 22.51
N LYS A 33 -18.14 -14.59 22.84
CA LYS A 33 -18.88 -13.35 23.13
C LYS A 33 -19.44 -12.70 21.86
N ALA A 34 -18.67 -12.73 20.76
CA ALA A 34 -19.11 -12.23 19.44
C ALA A 34 -20.21 -13.09 18.78
N SER A 35 -20.35 -14.36 19.16
CA SER A 35 -21.40 -15.24 18.62
C SER A 35 -22.73 -15.11 19.36
N SER A 36 -22.74 -14.56 20.59
CA SER A 36 -23.96 -14.35 21.37
C SER A 36 -24.73 -13.09 20.95
N ASP A 37 -24.05 -12.14 20.29
CA ASP A 37 -24.62 -10.83 19.92
C ASP A 37 -25.16 -10.78 18.47
N ARG A 38 -25.09 -11.90 17.74
CA ARG A 38 -25.56 -12.02 16.34
C ARG A 38 -26.92 -12.70 16.20
N GLY A 39 -27.61 -12.94 17.31
CA GLY A 39 -28.83 -13.74 17.38
C GLY A 39 -30.10 -12.95 17.65
N GLN A 40 -30.37 -11.84 16.95
CA GLN A 40 -31.72 -11.24 16.95
C GLN A 40 -31.91 -10.27 15.77
N GLN A 41 -32.33 -10.80 14.62
CA GLN A 41 -33.42 -10.27 13.77
C GLN A 41 -33.45 -11.02 12.43
N ARG A 42 -34.35 -12.01 12.36
CA ARG A 42 -35.00 -12.45 11.12
C ARG A 42 -36.29 -11.64 11.00
N GLN A 43 -36.56 -11.07 9.83
CA GLN A 43 -37.91 -11.05 9.25
C GLN A 43 -37.80 -10.89 7.72
N HIS A 44 -38.45 -11.81 7.02
CA HIS A 44 -38.71 -11.86 5.58
C HIS A 44 -39.96 -11.00 5.30
N PRO A 45 -40.17 -10.45 4.09
CA PRO A 45 -40.97 -11.23 3.11
C PRO A 45 -40.69 -10.97 1.60
N GLN A 46 -40.87 -12.06 0.84
CA GLN A 46 -41.59 -12.23 -0.45
C GLN A 46 -41.20 -11.46 -1.73
N HIS A 47 -41.00 -12.30 -2.77
CA HIS A 47 -40.89 -12.08 -4.22
C HIS A 47 -42.02 -11.24 -4.82
N PRO A 48 -41.78 -10.56 -5.97
CA PRO A 48 -42.26 -11.14 -7.24
C PRO A 48 -41.35 -10.95 -8.48
N GLN A 49 -41.30 -12.03 -9.26
CA GLN A 49 -41.45 -12.17 -10.71
C GLN A 49 -40.66 -11.29 -11.72
N HIS A 50 -39.96 -12.03 -12.58
CA HIS A 50 -39.36 -11.68 -13.88
C HIS A 50 -40.25 -10.85 -14.82
N PRO A 51 -39.60 -10.05 -15.69
CA PRO A 51 -39.92 -10.07 -17.11
C PRO A 51 -38.78 -10.63 -17.97
N GLN A 52 -39.20 -11.19 -19.10
CA GLN A 52 -38.44 -11.93 -20.10
C GLN A 52 -37.66 -10.97 -21.01
N HIS A 53 -36.39 -11.29 -21.31
CA HIS A 53 -35.64 -10.66 -22.40
C HIS A 53 -35.95 -11.36 -23.74
N PRO A 54 -36.17 -10.62 -24.85
CA PRO A 54 -36.31 -11.20 -26.18
C PRO A 54 -34.99 -11.79 -26.68
N GLN A 55 -35.10 -12.96 -27.31
CA GLN A 55 -34.04 -13.67 -28.02
C GLN A 55 -33.61 -12.88 -29.27
N HIS A 56 -32.30 -12.71 -29.46
CA HIS A 56 -31.70 -12.38 -30.75
C HIS A 56 -30.89 -13.58 -31.27
N PRO A 57 -30.76 -13.76 -32.61
CA PRO A 57 -30.48 -15.05 -33.22
C PRO A 57 -29.04 -15.51 -33.04
N GLN A 58 -28.92 -16.79 -32.75
CA GLN A 58 -27.71 -17.58 -32.62
C GLN A 58 -27.06 -17.75 -34.01
N GLN A 59 -25.94 -17.07 -34.26
CA GLN A 59 -25.06 -17.41 -35.38
C GLN A 59 -24.27 -18.67 -35.03
N GLN A 60 -24.39 -19.68 -35.89
CA GLN A 60 -23.76 -20.99 -35.81
C GLN A 60 -22.24 -20.88 -35.93
N ALA A 61 -21.53 -21.32 -34.89
CA ALA A 61 -20.12 -21.67 -34.98
C ALA A 61 -19.98 -23.06 -35.64
N PRO A 62 -19.10 -23.25 -36.64
CA PRO A 62 -18.92 -24.56 -37.26
C PRO A 62 -18.07 -25.47 -36.37
N GLY A 63 -18.64 -26.66 -36.07
CA GLY A 63 -17.95 -27.94 -35.91
C GLY A 63 -16.72 -28.01 -34.99
N ARG A 64 -16.95 -28.38 -33.73
CA ARG A 64 -15.93 -28.89 -32.81
C ARG A 64 -15.37 -30.20 -33.37
N ARG A 65 -14.19 -30.20 -33.99
CA ARG A 65 -13.39 -31.41 -34.17
C ARG A 65 -12.64 -31.66 -32.86
N GLU A 66 -12.89 -32.80 -32.24
CA GLU A 66 -12.07 -33.30 -31.13
C GLU A 66 -10.63 -33.52 -31.63
N LEU A 67 -9.69 -32.80 -31.04
CA LEU A 67 -8.25 -33.03 -31.23
C LEU A 67 -7.86 -34.26 -30.39
N PRO A 68 -7.04 -35.19 -30.93
CA PRO A 68 -6.46 -36.26 -30.13
C PRO A 68 -5.55 -35.65 -29.04
N PRO A 69 -5.31 -36.37 -27.93
CA PRO A 69 -4.50 -35.87 -26.83
C PRO A 69 -3.08 -35.51 -27.35
N PRO A 70 -2.41 -34.50 -26.77
CA PRO A 70 -1.09 -34.10 -27.23
C PRO A 70 -0.15 -35.28 -27.08
N GLU A 71 0.33 -35.81 -28.21
CA GLU A 71 1.58 -36.57 -28.23
C GLU A 71 2.63 -35.69 -27.56
N GLU A 72 3.27 -36.21 -26.52
CA GLU A 72 4.44 -35.61 -25.91
C GLU A 72 5.43 -35.30 -27.03
N VAL A 73 5.47 -34.03 -27.44
CA VAL A 73 6.57 -33.50 -28.23
C VAL A 73 7.78 -33.70 -27.34
N ARG A 74 8.52 -34.78 -27.62
CA ARG A 74 9.88 -34.98 -27.15
C ARG A 74 10.64 -33.73 -27.54
N LEU A 75 10.73 -32.81 -26.58
CA LEU A 75 11.72 -31.75 -26.56
C LEU A 75 13.02 -32.43 -26.91
N ARG A 76 13.52 -32.20 -28.12
CA ARG A 76 14.87 -32.58 -28.50
C ARG A 76 15.76 -31.81 -27.55
N ALA A 77 16.19 -32.50 -26.49
CA ALA A 77 17.19 -32.03 -25.57
C ALA A 77 18.40 -31.55 -26.39
N ARG A 78 18.65 -30.24 -26.38
CA ARG A 78 19.91 -29.67 -26.85
C ARG A 78 20.54 -28.89 -25.70
N ALA A 79 21.69 -29.44 -25.29
CA ALA A 79 22.65 -29.03 -24.26
C ALA A 79 22.18 -29.03 -22.78
N PRO A 80 22.70 -29.95 -21.94
CA PRO A 80 22.65 -29.78 -20.49
C PRO A 80 23.76 -28.82 -20.04
N GLY A 81 23.45 -27.93 -19.10
CA GLY A 81 24.49 -27.39 -18.19
C GLY A 81 24.36 -25.94 -17.75
N ALA A 82 23.71 -25.06 -18.51
CA ALA A 82 23.64 -23.65 -18.12
C ALA A 82 22.33 -23.35 -17.37
N SER A 83 22.44 -22.81 -16.15
CA SER A 83 21.30 -22.25 -15.45
C SER A 83 20.72 -21.05 -16.22
N TRP A 84 19.50 -20.61 -15.92
CA TRP A 84 18.90 -19.47 -16.63
C TRP A 84 19.76 -18.19 -16.47
N GLU A 85 20.44 -18.06 -15.33
CA GLU A 85 21.39 -16.98 -15.02
C GLU A 85 22.59 -17.01 -15.98
N GLU A 86 23.20 -18.18 -16.19
CA GLU A 86 24.33 -18.32 -17.12
C GLU A 86 23.93 -18.02 -18.57
N ARG A 87 22.69 -18.32 -18.95
CA ARG A 87 22.17 -18.01 -20.28
C ARG A 87 21.98 -16.52 -20.49
N ILE A 88 21.47 -15.79 -19.49
CA ILE A 88 21.36 -14.33 -19.56
C ILE A 88 22.74 -13.68 -19.60
N LEU A 89 23.69 -14.15 -18.79
CA LEU A 89 25.04 -13.60 -18.75
C LEU A 89 25.85 -13.85 -20.03
N ARG A 90 25.49 -14.90 -20.80
CA ARG A 90 26.09 -15.21 -22.11
C ARG A 90 25.26 -14.70 -23.28
N ALA A 91 24.14 -14.03 -23.04
CA ALA A 91 23.30 -13.50 -24.10
C ALA A 91 24.09 -12.47 -24.92
N GLU A 92 23.96 -12.54 -26.24
CA GLU A 92 24.54 -11.56 -27.14
C GLU A 92 23.72 -10.26 -27.04
N VAL A 93 24.37 -9.17 -26.61
CA VAL A 93 23.75 -7.85 -26.52
C VAL A 93 24.30 -7.00 -27.65
N VAL A 94 23.43 -6.63 -28.58
CA VAL A 94 23.78 -5.77 -29.72
C VAL A 94 23.20 -4.37 -29.49
N THR A 95 24.07 -3.36 -29.49
CA THR A 95 23.66 -1.95 -29.49
C THR A 95 23.61 -1.45 -30.92
N VAL A 96 22.42 -1.05 -31.37
CA VAL A 96 22.21 -0.46 -32.70
C VAL A 96 22.05 1.06 -32.55
N SER A 97 22.94 1.83 -33.18
CA SER A 97 22.94 3.29 -33.13
C SER A 97 22.69 3.95 -34.49
N GLN A 98 22.76 3.17 -35.59
CA GLN A 98 22.55 3.65 -36.96
C GLN A 98 21.66 2.71 -37.77
N GLU A 99 21.03 3.23 -38.83
CA GLU A 99 20.12 2.46 -39.70
C GLU A 99 20.83 1.29 -40.41
N ALA A 100 22.04 1.49 -40.92
CA ALA A 100 22.80 0.43 -41.59
C ALA A 100 23.17 -0.74 -40.65
N GLU A 101 23.31 -0.47 -39.34
CA GLU A 101 23.53 -1.52 -38.33
C GLU A 101 22.24 -2.33 -38.11
N TRP A 102 21.08 -1.67 -38.14
CA TRP A 102 19.77 -2.34 -38.06
C TRP A 102 19.55 -3.30 -39.24
N ASP A 103 19.92 -2.91 -40.45
CA ASP A 103 19.77 -3.74 -41.66
C ASP A 103 20.51 -5.09 -41.57
N HIS A 104 21.55 -5.17 -40.75
CA HIS A 104 22.28 -6.42 -40.49
C HIS A 104 21.67 -7.27 -39.37
N ILE A 105 20.99 -6.66 -38.40
CA ILE A 105 20.41 -7.33 -37.23
C ILE A 105 18.97 -7.78 -37.45
N GLU A 106 18.19 -7.02 -38.21
CA GLU A 106 16.77 -7.29 -38.47
C GLU A 106 16.52 -8.71 -39.00
N PRO A 107 17.30 -9.26 -39.95
CA PRO A 107 17.07 -10.62 -40.44
C PRO A 107 17.36 -11.70 -39.39
N LEU A 108 18.34 -11.45 -38.51
CA LEU A 108 18.70 -12.37 -37.43
C LEU A 108 17.58 -12.40 -36.38
N LEU A 109 17.13 -11.22 -35.93
CA LEU A 109 16.01 -11.10 -34.99
C LEU A 109 14.73 -11.73 -35.54
N ARG A 110 14.45 -11.51 -36.83
CA ARG A 110 13.31 -12.12 -37.53
C ARG A 110 13.40 -13.65 -37.49
N SER A 111 14.57 -14.23 -37.75
CA SER A 111 14.75 -15.68 -37.72
C SER A 111 14.52 -16.29 -36.34
N GLU A 112 14.90 -15.60 -35.25
CA GLU A 112 14.63 -16.09 -33.88
C GLU A 112 13.14 -16.04 -33.52
N LEU A 113 12.43 -15.04 -34.04
CA LEU A 113 10.99 -14.86 -33.81
C LEU A 113 10.11 -15.85 -34.61
N GLU A 114 10.66 -16.53 -35.62
CA GLU A 114 9.93 -17.57 -36.38
C GLU A 114 9.63 -18.80 -35.52
N ASP A 115 10.58 -19.22 -34.66
CA ASP A 115 10.41 -20.36 -33.77
C ASP A 115 9.48 -20.01 -32.58
N PHE A 116 9.71 -18.85 -31.96
CA PHE A 116 8.91 -18.36 -30.84
C PHE A 116 8.67 -16.85 -30.98
N PRO A 117 7.47 -16.40 -31.38
CA PRO A 117 7.18 -14.99 -31.66
C PRO A 117 6.93 -14.19 -30.38
N VAL A 118 7.94 -14.13 -29.51
CA VAL A 118 7.91 -13.40 -28.25
C VAL A 118 9.14 -12.49 -28.16
N LEU A 119 8.89 -11.20 -27.93
CA LEU A 119 9.94 -10.20 -27.72
C LEU A 119 9.67 -9.47 -26.40
N GLY A 120 10.64 -9.54 -25.49
CA GLY A 120 10.66 -8.68 -24.31
C GLY A 120 11.09 -7.28 -24.72
N ILE A 121 10.30 -6.26 -24.38
CA ILE A 121 10.60 -4.87 -24.72
C ILE A 121 10.81 -4.10 -23.42
N ASP A 122 11.94 -3.41 -23.34
CA ASP A 122 12.24 -2.41 -22.32
C ASP A 122 12.84 -1.19 -23.00
N CYS A 123 12.72 -0.01 -22.40
CA CYS A 123 13.27 1.21 -22.94
C CYS A 123 13.88 2.09 -21.87
N GLU A 124 15.02 2.68 -22.20
CA GLU A 124 15.72 3.64 -21.36
C GLU A 124 15.58 5.04 -21.95
N TRP A 125 15.43 6.04 -21.09
CA TRP A 125 15.44 7.44 -21.50
C TRP A 125 16.33 8.24 -20.56
N LEU A 126 17.19 9.08 -21.13
CA LEU A 126 17.82 10.14 -20.37
C LEU A 126 16.79 11.25 -20.22
N TYR A 127 16.47 11.59 -18.97
CA TYR A 127 15.79 12.84 -18.69
C TYR A 127 16.77 13.99 -18.93
N LEU A 128 16.87 14.43 -20.19
CA LEU A 128 17.37 15.77 -20.46
C LEU A 128 16.39 16.74 -19.81
N CYS A 129 16.85 17.34 -18.70
CA CYS A 129 16.15 18.27 -17.83
C CYS A 129 14.94 18.95 -18.49
N SER A 130 13.75 18.40 -18.27
CA SER A 130 12.52 18.99 -18.80
C SER A 130 11.62 19.48 -17.68
N VAL A 131 12.18 19.86 -16.52
CA VAL A 131 11.48 20.65 -15.51
C VAL A 131 12.45 21.66 -14.89
N SER A 132 12.99 22.58 -15.71
CA SER A 132 13.66 23.77 -15.18
C SER A 132 12.58 24.74 -14.70
N PHE A 133 12.50 24.99 -13.40
CA PHE A 133 11.65 26.04 -12.83
C PHE A 133 12.45 27.31 -12.52
N ALA A 134 11.79 28.44 -12.78
CA ALA A 134 11.92 29.80 -12.26
C ALA A 134 13.29 30.51 -12.19
N ASN A 135 14.38 29.87 -11.75
CA ASN A 135 15.66 30.54 -11.48
C ASN A 135 16.85 29.72 -12.01
N GLU A 136 17.83 30.41 -12.60
CA GLU A 136 19.08 29.86 -13.17
C GLU A 136 19.89 29.01 -12.16
N HIS A 137 19.62 29.18 -10.87
CA HIS A 137 20.29 28.53 -9.75
C HIS A 137 19.99 27.02 -9.58
N CYS A 138 19.09 26.43 -10.38
CA CYS A 138 18.67 25.03 -10.25
C CYS A 138 19.49 24.02 -11.07
N LEU A 139 20.44 24.49 -11.90
CA LEU A 139 21.21 23.64 -12.84
C LEU A 139 22.32 22.79 -12.18
N LEU A 140 22.61 23.02 -10.89
CA LEU A 140 23.71 22.37 -10.17
C LEU A 140 23.25 21.34 -9.13
N GLY A 141 21.94 21.14 -8.97
CA GLY A 141 21.38 20.26 -7.94
C GLY A 141 21.04 18.86 -8.47
N GLY A 142 21.23 17.83 -7.64
CA GLY A 142 20.75 16.48 -7.93
C GLY A 142 19.23 16.46 -8.13
N LEU A 143 18.77 15.73 -9.15
CA LEU A 143 17.35 15.57 -9.48
C LEU A 143 16.77 14.36 -8.75
N GLY A 144 15.60 14.54 -8.13
CA GLY A 144 14.82 13.51 -7.47
C GLY A 144 13.43 13.36 -8.08
N ARG A 145 12.87 12.14 -8.00
CA ARG A 145 11.49 11.85 -8.43
C ARG A 145 10.49 12.54 -7.49
N LYS A 146 9.59 13.33 -8.05
CA LYS A 146 8.42 13.93 -7.38
C LYS A 146 7.15 13.36 -7.98
N ASN A 147 6.30 12.80 -7.13
CA ASN A 147 4.93 12.47 -7.51
C ASN A 147 4.06 13.73 -7.47
N VAL A 148 3.50 14.13 -8.62
CA VAL A 148 2.54 15.24 -8.76
C VAL A 148 1.28 14.96 -7.94
N ILE A 149 0.74 13.73 -8.05
CA ILE A 149 -0.30 13.24 -7.16
C ILE A 149 0.38 12.52 -5.99
N PRO A 150 0.26 13.01 -4.75
CA PRO A 150 0.95 12.39 -3.63
C PRO A 150 0.53 10.93 -3.42
N HIS A 151 1.50 10.08 -3.08
CA HIS A 151 1.29 8.63 -2.93
C HIS A 151 0.20 8.32 -1.88
N GLU A 152 0.03 9.17 -0.87
CA GLU A 152 -1.00 9.03 0.16
C GLU A 152 -2.43 8.97 -0.40
N TYR A 153 -2.69 9.57 -1.56
CA TYR A 153 -3.96 9.47 -2.28
C TYR A 153 -3.90 8.35 -3.31
N ARG A 154 -2.86 8.35 -4.16
CA ARG A 154 -2.75 7.43 -5.31
C ARG A 154 -2.86 5.96 -4.92
N LYS A 155 -2.35 5.58 -3.74
CA LYS A 155 -2.46 4.19 -3.24
C LYS A 155 -3.89 3.71 -3.05
N HIS A 156 -4.84 4.63 -2.85
CA HIS A 156 -6.26 4.32 -2.65
C HIS A 156 -7.09 4.39 -3.93
N PHE A 157 -6.50 4.80 -5.06
CA PHE A 157 -7.22 4.85 -6.32
C PHE A 157 -7.63 3.43 -6.76
N PRO A 158 -8.71 3.30 -7.56
CA PRO A 158 -9.07 2.03 -8.18
C PRO A 158 -7.95 1.51 -9.09
N ILE A 159 -7.87 0.20 -9.29
CA ILE A 159 -6.80 -0.43 -10.08
C ILE A 159 -6.81 0.07 -11.53
N GLU A 160 -8.00 0.33 -12.06
CA GLU A 160 -8.24 0.85 -13.41
C GLU A 160 -7.53 2.18 -13.65
N MET A 161 -7.31 2.97 -12.60
CA MET A 161 -6.61 4.26 -12.67
C MET A 161 -5.15 4.18 -12.26
N LYS A 162 -4.65 3.04 -11.74
CA LYS A 162 -3.28 2.93 -11.21
C LYS A 162 -2.21 2.64 -12.27
N ASP A 163 -2.62 2.20 -13.46
CA ASP A 163 -1.71 1.97 -14.58
C ASP A 163 -1.08 3.28 -15.09
N HIS A 164 0.14 3.19 -15.65
CA HIS A 164 0.85 4.32 -16.28
C HIS A 164 1.04 5.53 -15.34
N ASN A 165 1.42 5.29 -14.08
CA ASN A 165 1.68 6.35 -13.10
C ASN A 165 2.90 7.23 -13.41
N SER A 166 3.69 6.90 -14.44
CA SER A 166 4.86 7.67 -14.86
C SER A 166 4.50 9.09 -15.28
N HIS A 167 3.27 9.29 -15.77
CA HIS A 167 2.76 10.63 -16.09
C HIS A 167 2.70 11.55 -14.86
N ASP A 168 2.49 10.98 -13.68
CA ASP A 168 2.46 11.73 -12.42
C ASP A 168 3.82 11.77 -11.73
N VAL A 169 4.90 11.28 -12.36
CA VAL A 169 6.25 11.29 -11.81
C VAL A 169 7.13 12.22 -12.62
N LEU A 170 7.51 13.34 -12.01
CA LEU A 170 8.41 14.33 -12.60
C LEU A 170 9.74 14.36 -11.85
N LEU A 171 10.78 14.93 -12.46
CA LEU A 171 12.06 15.16 -11.79
C LEU A 171 12.14 16.61 -11.33
N LEU A 172 12.47 16.82 -10.06
CA LEU A 172 12.72 18.14 -9.49
C LEU A 172 14.07 18.14 -8.76
N CYS A 173 14.76 19.27 -8.74
CA CYS A 173 15.89 19.45 -7.82
C CYS A 173 15.40 19.55 -6.36
N THR A 174 16.30 19.41 -5.39
CA THR A 174 15.97 19.44 -3.96
C THR A 174 15.19 20.69 -3.53
N SER A 175 15.56 21.87 -4.03
CA SER A 175 14.87 23.12 -3.67
C SER A 175 13.46 23.18 -4.27
N CYS A 176 13.29 22.86 -5.56
CA CYS A 176 11.97 22.79 -6.19
C CYS A 176 11.08 21.72 -5.56
N HIS A 177 11.65 20.58 -5.17
CA HIS A 177 10.91 19.55 -4.44
C HIS A 177 10.41 20.05 -3.09
N ALA A 178 11.22 20.81 -2.35
CA ALA A 178 10.81 21.42 -1.08
C ALA A 178 9.69 22.45 -1.28
N ILE A 179 9.80 23.30 -2.31
CA ILE A 179 8.78 24.30 -2.67
C ILE A 179 7.46 23.61 -3.09
N SER A 180 7.53 22.59 -3.95
CA SER A 180 6.36 21.81 -4.35
C SER A 180 5.68 21.17 -3.14
N ASN A 181 6.45 20.58 -2.22
CA ASN A 181 5.89 20.00 -0.99
C ASN A 181 5.21 21.05 -0.10
N TYR A 182 5.74 22.27 -0.04
CA TYR A 182 5.13 23.38 0.70
C TYR A 182 3.74 23.72 0.14
N TYR A 183 3.62 23.86 -1.18
CA TYR A 183 2.33 24.13 -1.82
C TYR A 183 1.38 22.93 -1.76
N ASP A 184 1.88 21.71 -1.94
CA ASP A 184 1.10 20.49 -1.77
C ASP A 184 0.41 20.50 -0.41
N ASN A 185 1.14 20.85 0.67
CA ASN A 185 0.57 20.91 2.01
C ASN A 185 -0.60 21.91 2.13
N HIS A 186 -0.57 23.03 1.40
CA HIS A 186 -1.71 23.95 1.35
C HIS A 186 -2.93 23.29 0.71
N LEU A 187 -2.76 22.58 -0.40
CA LEU A 187 -3.87 21.84 -1.02
C LEU A 187 -4.36 20.72 -0.11
N LYS A 188 -3.48 19.98 0.58
CA LYS A 188 -3.90 18.96 1.57
C LYS A 188 -4.76 19.55 2.68
N GLN A 189 -4.39 20.72 3.19
CA GLN A 189 -5.19 21.41 4.22
C GLN A 189 -6.54 21.90 3.69
N GLN A 190 -6.63 22.29 2.42
CA GLN A 190 -7.91 22.59 1.77
C GLN A 190 -8.78 21.34 1.66
N LEU A 191 -8.24 20.24 1.13
CA LEU A 191 -8.93 18.96 1.03
C LEU A 191 -9.36 18.44 2.41
N ALA A 192 -8.55 18.66 3.46
CA ALA A 192 -8.87 18.27 4.82
C ALA A 192 -10.16 18.95 5.32
N ARG A 193 -10.33 20.24 5.04
CA ARG A 193 -11.55 21.00 5.39
C ARG A 193 -12.75 20.57 4.54
N GLU A 194 -12.56 20.49 3.22
CA GLU A 194 -13.64 20.17 2.28
C GLU A 194 -14.23 18.77 2.50
N PHE A 195 -13.38 17.79 2.83
CA PHE A 195 -13.80 16.39 2.95
C PHE A 195 -13.83 15.88 4.39
N GLN A 196 -13.77 16.77 5.38
CA GLN A 196 -13.76 16.43 6.81
C GLN A 196 -12.72 15.33 7.14
N ALA A 197 -11.51 15.53 6.61
CA ALA A 197 -10.37 14.62 6.70
C ALA A 197 -9.23 15.32 7.44
N PRO A 198 -9.31 15.51 8.76
CA PRO A 198 -8.33 16.30 9.51
C PRO A 198 -6.92 15.71 9.40
N ILE A 199 -5.93 16.60 9.30
CA ILE A 199 -4.50 16.28 9.28
C ILE A 199 -3.91 16.75 10.60
N GLY A 200 -3.28 15.85 11.35
CA GLY A 200 -2.64 16.19 12.63
C GLY A 200 -3.59 16.33 13.83
N SER A 201 -4.86 15.92 13.72
CA SER A 201 -5.73 15.72 14.90
C SER A 201 -5.46 14.36 15.54
N GLU A 202 -5.91 14.16 16.78
CA GLU A 202 -5.84 12.85 17.45
C GLU A 202 -6.52 11.75 16.62
N GLU A 203 -7.63 12.04 15.93
CA GLU A 203 -8.26 11.07 15.02
C GLU A 203 -7.40 10.74 13.79
N GLY A 204 -6.45 11.61 13.46
CA GLY A 204 -5.46 11.44 12.41
C GLY A 204 -4.19 10.72 12.86
N LEU A 205 -4.08 10.31 14.13
CA LEU A 205 -2.94 9.55 14.64
C LEU A 205 -3.22 8.05 14.56
N ARG A 206 -2.30 7.30 13.92
CA ARG A 206 -2.37 5.83 13.86
C ARG A 206 -2.16 5.20 15.23
N LEU A 207 -1.31 5.81 16.05
CA LEU A 207 -1.03 5.39 17.41
C LEU A 207 -1.49 6.49 18.35
N LEU A 208 -2.34 6.12 19.29
CA LEU A 208 -2.73 6.97 20.40
C LEU A 208 -1.96 6.53 21.63
N GLU A 209 -1.77 7.47 22.53
CA GLU A 209 -1.21 7.13 23.82
C GLU A 209 -2.31 6.79 24.79
N ASP A 210 -2.18 5.62 25.40
CA ASP A 210 -3.08 5.14 26.44
C ASP A 210 -2.70 5.82 27.77
N PRO A 211 -3.54 6.73 28.29
CA PRO A 211 -3.23 7.48 29.50
C PRO A 211 -3.11 6.58 30.72
N GLU A 212 -3.91 5.51 30.78
CA GLU A 212 -3.92 4.55 31.88
C GLU A 212 -2.60 3.75 31.87
N ARG A 213 -2.21 3.18 30.72
CA ARG A 213 -0.91 2.49 30.60
C ARG A 213 0.28 3.41 30.86
N ARG A 214 0.20 4.68 30.45
CA ARG A 214 1.24 5.68 30.72
C ARG A 214 1.38 5.94 32.21
N GLN A 215 0.26 6.09 32.91
CA GLN A 215 0.24 6.27 34.35
C GLN A 215 0.81 5.04 35.06
N VAL A 216 0.36 3.84 34.70
CA VAL A 216 0.81 2.57 35.29
C VAL A 216 2.31 2.35 35.04
N ARG A 217 2.79 2.60 33.82
CA ARG A 217 4.21 2.48 33.50
C ARG A 217 5.07 3.46 34.29
N SER A 218 4.65 4.71 34.40
CA SER A 218 5.40 5.72 35.14
C SER A 218 5.39 5.42 36.64
N GLY A 219 4.27 4.96 37.19
CA GLY A 219 4.12 4.53 38.57
C GLY A 219 4.98 3.32 38.92
N ALA A 220 4.97 2.28 38.10
CA ALA A 220 5.79 1.09 38.31
C ALA A 220 7.29 1.42 38.26
N ARG A 221 7.72 2.26 37.31
CA ARG A 221 9.11 2.72 37.25
C ARG A 221 9.52 3.52 38.49
N ALA A 222 8.62 4.36 39.01
CA ALA A 222 8.88 5.09 40.24
C ALA A 222 9.01 4.13 41.44
N LEU A 223 8.12 3.15 41.56
CA LEU A 223 8.16 2.15 42.64
C LEU A 223 9.42 1.27 42.60
N LEU A 224 9.95 0.98 41.41
CA LEU A 224 11.16 0.16 41.23
C LEU A 224 12.47 0.94 41.42
N ASN A 225 12.52 2.20 41.00
CA ASN A 225 13.80 2.93 40.86
C ASN A 225 13.97 4.10 41.82
N ALA A 226 12.91 4.59 42.47
CA ALA A 226 13.03 5.71 43.39
C ALA A 226 13.62 5.25 44.73
N GLU A 227 14.68 5.93 45.19
CA GLU A 227 15.35 5.64 46.47
C GLU A 227 14.44 5.95 47.69
N SER A 228 13.53 6.93 47.55
CA SER A 228 12.61 7.36 48.59
C SER A 228 11.32 7.92 47.98
N LEU A 229 10.18 7.31 48.34
CA LEU A 229 8.85 7.75 47.95
C LEU A 229 8.02 8.05 49.23
N PRO A 230 7.36 9.21 49.33
CA PRO A 230 6.41 9.47 50.41
C PRO A 230 5.34 8.39 50.47
N ALA A 231 4.94 7.98 51.69
CA ALA A 231 4.01 6.86 51.90
C ALA A 231 2.67 7.05 51.16
N HIS A 232 2.12 8.27 51.17
CA HIS A 232 0.88 8.58 50.43
C HIS A 232 1.05 8.33 48.93
N ARG A 233 2.17 8.79 48.35
CA ARG A 233 2.44 8.67 46.92
C ARG A 233 2.69 7.22 46.53
N LYS A 234 3.36 6.45 47.39
CA LYS A 234 3.55 5.01 47.19
C LYS A 234 2.22 4.28 47.11
N GLU A 235 1.29 4.58 48.01
CA GLU A 235 -0.04 3.95 48.02
C GLU A 235 -0.87 4.35 46.79
N GLU A 236 -0.85 5.62 46.39
CA GLU A 236 -1.51 6.07 45.15
C GLU A 236 -1.05 5.30 43.91
N LEU A 237 0.26 5.11 43.77
CA LEU A 237 0.84 4.37 42.65
C LEU A 237 0.44 2.89 42.71
N LEU A 238 0.53 2.26 43.88
CA LEU A 238 0.09 0.87 44.08
C LEU A 238 -1.39 0.71 43.77
N GLN A 239 -2.23 1.67 44.16
CA GLN A 239 -3.66 1.65 43.89
C GLN A 239 -3.96 1.71 42.38
N ALA A 240 -3.28 2.59 41.63
CA ALA A 240 -3.41 2.64 40.17
C ALA A 240 -3.00 1.31 39.49
N LEU A 241 -1.97 0.63 40.02
CA LEU A 241 -1.56 -0.70 39.57
C LEU A 241 -2.59 -1.79 39.89
N ARG A 242 -3.19 -1.76 41.10
CA ARG A 242 -4.26 -2.68 41.51
C ARG A 242 -5.49 -2.55 40.62
N GLU A 243 -5.89 -1.31 40.33
CA GLU A 243 -7.01 -1.00 39.45
C GLU A 243 -6.75 -1.51 38.02
N PHE A 244 -5.56 -1.22 37.47
CA PHE A 244 -5.19 -1.65 36.11
C PHE A 244 -5.16 -3.18 35.94
N TYR A 245 -4.58 -3.89 36.90
CA TYR A 245 -4.50 -5.36 36.88
C TYR A 245 -5.74 -6.04 37.46
N ASN A 246 -6.70 -5.28 37.99
CA ASN A 246 -7.89 -5.74 38.70
C ASN A 246 -7.57 -6.81 39.76
N THR A 247 -6.67 -6.46 40.68
CA THR A 247 -6.16 -7.33 41.75
C THR A 247 -5.89 -6.54 43.02
N ASP A 248 -6.02 -7.18 44.17
CA ASP A 248 -5.77 -6.54 45.47
C ASP A 248 -4.27 -6.53 45.84
N THR A 249 -3.47 -7.40 45.21
CA THR A 249 -2.04 -7.57 45.48
C THR A 249 -1.19 -7.25 44.26
N VAL A 250 -0.15 -6.43 44.46
CA VAL A 250 0.85 -6.08 43.44
C VAL A 250 2.16 -6.80 43.77
N THR A 251 2.68 -7.60 42.84
CA THR A 251 3.97 -8.30 42.99
C THR A 251 5.10 -7.59 42.25
N ASP A 252 6.35 -7.92 42.57
CA ASP A 252 7.52 -7.36 41.88
C ASP A 252 7.54 -7.72 40.39
N GLU A 253 7.06 -8.91 40.01
CA GLU A 253 6.93 -9.30 38.60
C GLU A 253 5.94 -8.40 37.87
N MET A 254 4.81 -8.07 38.51
CA MET A 254 3.82 -7.14 37.95
C MET A 254 4.41 -5.73 37.79
N LEU A 255 5.25 -5.28 38.71
CA LEU A 255 5.94 -3.99 38.61
C LEU A 255 6.92 -3.98 37.43
N GLN A 256 7.68 -5.05 37.23
CA GLN A 256 8.59 -5.17 36.09
C GLN A 256 7.84 -5.20 34.75
N GLU A 257 6.73 -5.94 34.69
CA GLU A 257 5.85 -5.96 33.52
C GLU A 257 5.28 -4.56 33.24
N ALA A 258 4.72 -3.92 34.26
CA ALA A 258 4.14 -2.59 34.18
C ALA A 258 5.15 -1.53 33.70
N ALA A 259 6.40 -1.60 34.18
CA ALA A 259 7.47 -0.70 33.78
C ALA A 259 7.87 -0.83 32.30
N GLY A 260 7.55 -1.98 31.68
CA GLY A 260 7.76 -2.30 30.27
C GLY A 260 6.54 -2.09 29.37
N LEU A 261 5.39 -1.63 29.88
CA LEU A 261 4.16 -1.52 29.09
C LEU A 261 4.32 -0.66 27.83
N GLU A 262 3.82 -1.17 26.71
CA GLU A 262 3.63 -0.37 25.50
C GLU A 262 2.45 0.58 25.72
N THR A 263 2.75 1.88 25.72
CA THR A 263 1.76 2.94 25.97
C THR A 263 1.19 3.50 24.68
N ARG A 264 1.81 3.23 23.52
CA ARG A 264 1.27 3.62 22.22
C ARG A 264 0.42 2.49 21.68
N ILE A 265 -0.89 2.65 21.73
CA ILE A 265 -1.88 1.69 21.27
C ILE A 265 -2.38 2.06 19.88
N SER A 266 -2.81 1.05 19.11
CA SER A 266 -3.42 1.27 17.80
C SER A 266 -4.75 1.99 17.94
N ASN A 267 -4.92 3.08 17.19
CA ASN A 267 -6.20 3.77 17.10
C ASN A 267 -7.12 3.01 16.14
N GLU A 268 -8.13 2.33 16.67
CA GLU A 268 -9.11 1.57 15.86
C GLU A 268 -9.95 2.49 14.95
N ASN A 269 -10.11 3.75 15.34
CA ASN A 269 -10.86 4.74 14.58
C ASN A 269 -9.99 5.49 13.56
N TYR A 270 -8.70 5.12 13.43
CA TYR A 270 -7.78 5.78 12.50
C TYR A 270 -8.20 5.53 11.05
N VAL A 271 -8.53 6.63 10.36
CA VAL A 271 -8.74 6.63 8.92
C VAL A 271 -7.74 7.59 8.29
N PRO A 272 -6.79 7.11 7.47
CA PRO A 272 -5.83 7.96 6.79
C PRO A 272 -6.52 9.08 6.00
N HIS A 273 -5.93 10.28 6.04
CA HIS A 273 -6.42 11.46 5.32
C HIS A 273 -6.69 11.15 3.83
N GLY A 274 -5.67 10.64 3.11
CA GLY A 274 -5.79 10.32 1.70
C GLY A 274 -6.88 9.28 1.40
N LEU A 275 -7.08 8.28 2.27
CA LEU A 275 -8.17 7.32 2.13
C LEU A 275 -9.54 8.00 2.24
N ARG A 276 -9.71 8.91 3.20
CA ARG A 276 -10.99 9.60 3.41
C ARG A 276 -11.33 10.47 2.20
N VAL A 277 -10.37 11.26 1.71
CA VAL A 277 -10.56 12.13 0.53
C VAL A 277 -10.92 11.30 -0.71
N VAL A 278 -10.17 10.23 -0.98
CA VAL A 278 -10.43 9.35 -2.14
C VAL A 278 -11.78 8.64 -2.00
N ARG A 279 -12.15 8.22 -0.79
CA ARG A 279 -13.45 7.60 -0.51
C ARG A 279 -14.61 8.56 -0.77
N CYS A 280 -14.48 9.83 -0.42
CA CYS A 280 -15.50 10.84 -0.71
C CYS A 280 -15.69 11.00 -2.23
N HIS A 281 -14.62 11.12 -3.00
CA HIS A 281 -14.71 11.23 -4.48
C HIS A 281 -15.24 9.94 -5.11
N SER A 282 -14.90 8.77 -4.58
CA SER A 282 -15.36 7.49 -5.13
C SER A 282 -16.88 7.32 -5.10
N ARG A 283 -17.58 8.04 -4.19
CA ARG A 283 -19.06 8.07 -4.16
C ARG A 283 -19.65 8.76 -5.40
N GLY A 284 -18.91 9.68 -6.02
CA GLY A 284 -19.26 10.33 -7.28
C GLY A 284 -18.74 9.59 -8.52
N GLY A 285 -18.28 8.34 -8.37
CA GLY A 285 -17.82 7.51 -9.47
C GLY A 285 -16.48 7.93 -10.07
N LEU A 286 -16.22 7.42 -11.27
CA LEU A 286 -14.95 7.62 -11.99
C LEU A 286 -14.66 9.09 -12.30
N ARG A 287 -15.68 9.87 -12.70
CA ARG A 287 -15.53 11.31 -13.00
C ARG A 287 -15.07 12.12 -11.80
N SER A 288 -15.61 11.83 -10.61
CA SER A 288 -15.20 12.55 -9.41
C SER A 288 -13.75 12.21 -9.00
N LEU A 289 -13.30 10.97 -9.20
CA LEU A 289 -11.87 10.63 -9.01
C LEU A 289 -10.96 11.29 -10.04
N MET A 290 -11.39 11.37 -11.30
CA MET A 290 -10.69 12.14 -12.33
C MET A 290 -10.55 13.61 -11.94
N GLN A 291 -11.58 14.21 -11.34
CA GLN A 291 -11.49 15.59 -10.84
C GLN A 291 -10.44 15.74 -9.73
N LEU A 292 -10.34 14.78 -8.80
CA LEU A 292 -9.28 14.81 -7.78
C LEU A 292 -7.88 14.71 -8.42
N GLU A 293 -7.72 13.84 -9.42
CA GLU A 293 -6.48 13.71 -10.20
C GLU A 293 -6.13 15.01 -10.94
N SER A 294 -7.08 15.57 -11.71
CA SER A 294 -6.89 16.85 -12.42
C SER A 294 -6.58 17.98 -11.46
N ARG A 295 -7.20 18.00 -10.28
CA ARG A 295 -6.95 19.05 -9.27
C ARG A 295 -5.51 19.02 -8.75
N TRP A 296 -4.94 17.84 -8.50
CA TRP A 296 -3.53 17.72 -8.12
C TRP A 296 -2.58 18.14 -9.25
N ARG A 297 -2.88 17.71 -10.48
CA ARG A 297 -2.09 18.07 -11.67
C ARG A 297 -2.14 19.57 -11.96
N GLN A 298 -3.32 20.17 -11.90
CA GLN A 298 -3.52 21.60 -12.07
C GLN A 298 -2.85 22.39 -10.96
N HIS A 299 -2.97 21.95 -9.71
CA HIS A 299 -2.28 22.58 -8.58
C HIS A 299 -0.75 22.65 -8.79
N PHE A 300 -0.15 21.59 -9.32
CA PHE A 300 1.28 21.60 -9.66
C PHE A 300 1.60 22.67 -10.73
N LEU A 301 0.79 22.76 -11.79
CA LEU A 301 0.97 23.80 -12.82
C LEU A 301 0.83 25.21 -12.24
N ASP A 302 -0.20 25.46 -11.43
CA ASP A 302 -0.51 26.77 -10.89
C ASP A 302 0.53 27.24 -9.87
N SER A 303 0.93 26.34 -8.96
CA SER A 303 1.83 26.67 -7.86
C SER A 303 3.29 26.73 -8.29
N MET A 304 3.69 25.86 -9.22
CA MET A 304 5.08 25.79 -9.63
C MET A 304 5.35 26.63 -10.89
N GLN A 305 4.43 26.67 -11.87
CA GLN A 305 4.58 27.30 -13.21
C GLN A 305 5.76 26.78 -14.08
N PRO A 306 5.69 25.53 -14.58
CA PRO A 306 6.85 24.89 -15.21
C PRO A 306 7.18 25.49 -16.56
N ARG A 307 8.46 25.78 -16.79
CA ARG A 307 8.92 26.24 -18.12
C ARG A 307 9.10 25.10 -19.09
N HIS A 308 9.44 23.93 -18.56
CA HIS A 308 9.57 22.70 -19.32
C HIS A 308 8.71 21.64 -18.64
N LEU A 309 7.96 20.93 -19.45
CA LEU A 309 7.25 19.71 -19.12
C LEU A 309 7.40 18.76 -20.32
N PRO A 310 7.26 17.44 -20.13
CA PRO A 310 7.13 16.53 -21.26
C PRO A 310 6.03 17.02 -22.20
N GLN A 311 6.26 17.01 -23.51
CA GLN A 311 5.34 17.60 -24.50
C GLN A 311 3.92 17.03 -24.43
N GLN A 312 3.79 15.76 -24.05
CA GLN A 312 2.52 15.06 -23.92
C GLN A 312 1.95 15.09 -22.49
N TRP A 313 2.60 15.83 -21.57
CA TRP A 313 2.11 15.98 -20.21
C TRP A 313 0.83 16.82 -20.21
N SER A 314 -0.24 16.29 -19.63
CA SER A 314 -1.53 16.96 -19.56
C SER A 314 -2.27 16.65 -18.28
N VAL A 315 -3.13 17.59 -17.87
CA VAL A 315 -3.94 17.46 -16.65
C VAL A 315 -4.91 16.28 -16.74
N ASP A 316 -5.52 16.08 -17.91
CA ASP A 316 -6.56 15.05 -18.09
C ASP A 316 -6.04 13.79 -18.82
N HIS A 317 -4.73 13.51 -18.70
CA HIS A 317 -4.10 12.35 -19.31
C HIS A 317 -4.85 11.05 -18.95
N ASN A 318 -5.07 10.20 -19.94
CA ASN A 318 -5.85 8.96 -19.88
C ASN A 318 -7.35 9.10 -19.55
N HIS A 319 -7.90 10.28 -19.26
CA HIS A 319 -9.30 10.39 -18.83
C HIS A 319 -10.28 9.92 -19.89
N GLN A 320 -10.12 10.37 -21.13
CA GLN A 320 -10.95 9.92 -22.26
C GLN A 320 -10.82 8.41 -22.55
N LYS A 321 -9.62 7.84 -22.35
CA LYS A 321 -9.38 6.40 -22.52
C LYS A 321 -10.13 5.61 -21.45
N LEU A 322 -10.07 6.05 -20.20
CA LEU A 322 -10.77 5.45 -19.08
C LEU A 322 -12.30 5.53 -19.24
N LEU A 323 -12.83 6.69 -19.61
CA LEU A 323 -14.27 6.86 -19.86
C LEU A 323 -14.77 5.96 -21.01
N ARG A 324 -14.01 5.86 -22.11
CA ARG A 324 -14.37 4.95 -23.22
C ARG A 324 -14.35 3.48 -22.83
N ARG A 325 -13.41 3.07 -21.97
CA ARG A 325 -13.22 1.67 -21.60
C ARG A 325 -14.21 1.20 -20.54
N TYR A 326 -14.51 2.05 -19.55
CA TYR A 326 -15.26 1.64 -18.36
C TYR A 326 -16.63 2.33 -18.20
N GLY A 327 -16.92 3.32 -19.04
CA GLY A 327 -18.14 4.12 -18.93
C GLY A 327 -18.08 5.16 -17.79
N GLU A 328 -19.11 5.98 -17.70
CA GLU A 328 -19.20 7.05 -16.71
C GLU A 328 -19.61 6.55 -15.32
N ASP A 329 -20.45 5.51 -15.29
CA ASP A 329 -21.09 4.97 -14.09
C ASP A 329 -20.31 3.81 -13.44
N LEU A 330 -19.01 3.67 -13.74
CA LEU A 330 -18.19 2.60 -13.15
C LEU A 330 -18.26 2.66 -11.60
N PRO A 331 -18.81 1.64 -10.94
CA PRO A 331 -18.85 1.61 -9.49
C PRO A 331 -17.44 1.39 -8.94
N ILE A 332 -16.93 2.40 -8.23
CA ILE A 332 -15.58 2.36 -7.68
C ILE A 332 -15.54 1.51 -6.41
N LYS A 333 -14.78 0.41 -6.46
CA LYS A 333 -14.37 -0.34 -5.28
C LYS A 333 -12.97 0.09 -4.88
N LEU A 334 -12.85 0.65 -3.67
CA LEU A 334 -11.56 0.99 -3.10
C LEU A 334 -10.82 -0.28 -2.69
N SER A 335 -9.53 -0.33 -3.01
CA SER A 335 -8.60 -1.37 -2.56
C SER A 335 -8.18 -1.20 -1.11
#